data_AF-A0A2N2PQJ8-F1
#
_entry.id   AF-A0A2N2PQJ8-F1
#
_cell.length_a   1.000
_cell.length_b   1.000
_cell.length_c   1.000
_cell.angle_alpha   90.00
_cell.angle_beta   90.00
_cell.angle_gamma   90.00
#
_symmetry.space_group_name_H-M   'P 1'
#
loop_
_entity.id
_entity.type
_entity.pdbx_description
1 polymer ?
#
loop_
_entity_poly.entity_id
_entity_poly.type
_entity_poly.pdbx_seq_one_letter_code
_entity_poly.pdbx_strand_id
1 'polypeptide(L)'
;LHPQAAPALLAWAQEHWAGPAPAYLTLMGDGHCNFKGYNPALYPPENNWIPPYLAWADKWQGEVPADGLYGDITGDGLPDVAVGRLAVETPAQAQAVVDKIIAYDEGVRDESWQRRVLFIADNPDEVGNFPYFSDQIIRENLPADLLPERVYLGQTAPDAVSARAAISDALQSGVWMVQFAGHGAFERWTHEEIWRSTDIPGLRNAGRLPVVITFNCLDGYFAYPGTPAIAELMQRLPGGGSIAAISPAGLGIPSEQQAFRQILMDVLFRDGVRELGRALTITKGRFRDRYGANHLLDTIMLYGDPALQLPRGLAWRYLPLTTKAR
;
A
#
# COMPACT_ATOMS: atom_id res chain seq x y z
N LEU A 1 -16.65 5.41 17.11
CA LEU A 1 -16.49 3.94 17.22
C LEU A 1 -15.25 3.68 18.08
N HIS A 2 -15.29 2.78 19.06
CA HIS A 2 -14.06 2.38 19.77
C HIS A 2 -13.27 1.40 18.87
N PRO A 3 -11.93 1.48 18.74
CA PRO A 3 -11.17 0.63 17.82
C PRO A 3 -11.39 -0.88 18.04
N GLN A 4 -11.58 -1.30 19.29
CA GLN A 4 -11.87 -2.71 19.61
C GLN A 4 -13.28 -3.20 19.24
N ALA A 5 -14.19 -2.31 18.81
CA ALA A 5 -15.53 -2.73 18.40
C ALA A 5 -15.51 -3.56 17.11
N ALA A 6 -14.57 -3.30 16.19
CA ALA A 6 -14.48 -4.04 14.93
C ALA A 6 -13.96 -5.48 15.13
N PRO A 7 -12.84 -5.73 15.86
CA PRO A 7 -12.42 -7.08 16.20
C PRO A 7 -13.51 -7.87 16.93
N ALA A 8 -14.21 -7.25 17.89
CA ALA A 8 -15.31 -7.90 18.61
C ALA A 8 -16.49 -8.28 17.69
N LEU A 9 -16.85 -7.40 16.76
CA LEU A 9 -17.87 -7.68 15.76
C LEU A 9 -17.45 -8.82 14.82
N LEU A 10 -16.19 -8.83 14.38
CA LEU A 10 -15.65 -9.89 13.53
C LEU A 10 -15.63 -11.24 14.25
N ALA A 11 -15.18 -11.28 15.51
CA ALA A 11 -15.23 -12.48 16.35
C ALA A 11 -16.66 -13.02 16.46
N TRP A 12 -17.61 -12.14 16.78
CA TRP A 12 -19.02 -12.51 16.85
C TRP A 12 -19.54 -13.03 15.50
N ALA A 13 -19.20 -12.37 14.39
CA ALA A 13 -19.60 -12.76 13.05
C ALA A 13 -19.05 -14.14 12.64
N GLN A 14 -17.80 -14.46 12.97
CA GLN A 14 -17.20 -15.77 12.71
C GLN A 14 -17.94 -16.91 13.41
N GLU A 15 -18.49 -16.67 14.60
CA GLU A 15 -19.24 -17.67 15.37
C GLU A 15 -20.71 -17.78 14.97
N HIS A 16 -21.34 -16.68 14.54
CA HIS A 16 -22.80 -16.59 14.42
C HIS A 16 -23.32 -16.52 12.98
N TRP A 17 -22.49 -16.21 11.99
CA TRP A 17 -22.96 -16.16 10.60
C TRP A 17 -23.07 -17.56 10.00
N ALA A 18 -24.15 -17.80 9.25
CA ALA A 18 -24.42 -19.10 8.61
C ALA A 18 -23.55 -19.38 7.37
N GLY A 19 -22.89 -18.35 6.83
CA GLY A 19 -22.03 -18.41 5.65
C GLY A 19 -20.54 -18.39 6.01
N PRO A 20 -19.62 -18.41 5.02
CA PRO A 20 -18.20 -18.44 5.32
C PRO A 20 -17.83 -17.28 6.26
N ALA A 21 -16.95 -17.59 7.21
CA ALA A 21 -16.39 -16.60 8.12
C ALA A 21 -15.90 -15.37 7.33
N PRO A 22 -16.09 -14.14 7.85
CA PRO A 22 -15.54 -12.94 7.24
C PRO A 22 -14.05 -13.13 6.93
N ALA A 23 -13.66 -12.88 5.68
CA ALA A 23 -12.27 -12.92 5.23
C ALA A 23 -11.67 -11.52 5.01
N TYR A 24 -12.54 -10.50 4.92
CA TYR A 24 -12.18 -9.13 4.60
C TYR A 24 -12.89 -8.14 5.52
N LEU A 25 -12.19 -7.07 5.90
CA LEU A 25 -12.73 -5.89 6.56
C LEU A 25 -12.33 -4.64 5.78
N THR A 26 -13.32 -3.98 5.16
CA THR A 26 -13.12 -2.72 4.46
C THR A 26 -13.54 -1.55 5.35
N LEU A 27 -12.58 -0.72 5.73
CA LEU A 27 -12.81 0.51 6.50
C LEU A 27 -13.13 1.65 5.52
N MET A 28 -14.41 2.00 5.38
CA MET A 28 -14.84 3.11 4.52
C MET A 28 -14.94 4.40 5.32
N GLY A 29 -13.92 5.24 5.22
CA GLY A 29 -13.87 6.53 5.90
C GLY A 29 -12.45 6.92 6.29
N ASP A 30 -12.19 8.22 6.26
CA ASP A 30 -10.97 8.81 6.77
C ASP A 30 -11.01 9.02 8.30
N GLY A 31 -9.86 9.32 8.92
CA GLY A 31 -9.75 9.62 10.34
C GLY A 31 -8.39 10.18 10.73
N HIS A 32 -8.35 10.90 11.86
CA HIS A 32 -7.14 11.57 12.32
C HIS A 32 -6.90 11.36 13.82
N CYS A 33 -5.67 11.60 14.28
CA CYS A 33 -5.29 11.40 15.69
C CYS A 33 -5.88 12.47 16.64
N ASN A 34 -6.24 13.65 16.13
CA ASN A 34 -6.76 14.76 16.95
C ASN A 34 -8.28 14.70 17.21
N PHE A 35 -8.84 13.50 17.45
CA PHE A 35 -10.29 13.30 17.62
C PHE A 35 -10.90 14.00 18.85
N LYS A 36 -10.06 14.48 19.79
CA LYS A 36 -10.47 15.29 20.95
C LYS A 36 -10.43 16.81 20.69
N GLY A 37 -9.95 17.26 19.52
CA GLY A 37 -9.89 18.66 19.15
C GLY A 37 -8.89 19.49 19.97
N TYR A 38 -7.74 18.91 20.34
CA TYR A 38 -6.67 19.66 21.00
C TYR A 38 -5.95 20.59 20.03
N ASN A 39 -5.56 21.78 20.51
CA ASN A 39 -4.85 22.80 19.74
C ASN A 39 -5.47 23.10 18.35
N PRO A 40 -6.74 23.55 18.29
CA PRO A 40 -7.48 23.75 17.04
C PRO A 40 -6.90 24.84 16.13
N ALA A 41 -6.00 25.69 16.66
CA ALA A 41 -5.26 26.66 15.86
C ALA A 41 -4.21 26.00 14.96
N LEU A 42 -3.62 24.89 15.40
CA LEU A 42 -2.64 24.12 14.64
C LEU A 42 -3.29 22.95 13.88
N TYR A 43 -4.30 22.32 14.48
CA TYR A 43 -5.02 21.17 13.94
C TYR A 43 -6.51 21.50 13.82
N PRO A 44 -6.94 22.07 12.68
CA PRO A 44 -8.33 22.44 12.48
C PRO A 44 -9.30 21.28 12.76
N PRO A 45 -10.54 21.56 13.21
CA PRO A 45 -11.53 20.52 13.40
C PRO A 45 -11.84 19.78 12.09
N GLU A 46 -11.69 18.47 12.12
CA GLU A 46 -11.97 17.57 11.00
C GLU A 46 -12.90 16.45 11.44
N ASN A 47 -13.60 15.86 10.48
CA ASN A 47 -14.45 14.72 10.76
C ASN A 47 -13.60 13.45 10.93
N ASN A 48 -14.00 12.60 11.85
CA ASN A 48 -13.39 11.28 12.04
C ASN A 48 -14.45 10.21 11.75
N TRP A 49 -14.48 9.72 10.52
CA TRP A 49 -15.50 8.79 10.04
C TRP A 49 -15.24 7.38 10.57
N ILE A 50 -14.01 6.90 10.42
CA ILE A 50 -13.52 5.66 11.02
C ILE A 50 -12.22 5.98 11.76
N PRO A 51 -12.25 6.00 13.11
CA PRO A 51 -11.06 6.28 13.91
C PRO A 51 -9.85 5.44 13.48
N PRO A 52 -8.65 6.01 13.45
CA PRO A 52 -7.45 5.20 13.30
C PRO A 52 -7.34 4.22 14.48
N TYR A 53 -6.91 2.97 14.22
CA TYR A 53 -6.44 2.12 15.31
C TYR A 53 -5.05 2.60 15.70
N LEU A 54 -4.98 3.49 16.69
CA LEU A 54 -3.71 4.03 17.16
C LEU A 54 -3.01 3.01 18.08
N ALA A 55 -1.76 2.67 17.74
CA ALA A 55 -0.93 1.77 18.51
C ALA A 55 0.49 2.34 18.66
N TRP A 56 1.13 2.03 19.79
CA TRP A 56 2.55 2.29 20.02
C TRP A 56 3.41 1.31 19.23
N ALA A 57 3.32 1.41 17.91
CA ALA A 57 3.98 0.51 16.97
C ALA A 57 5.30 1.09 16.44
N ASP A 58 5.43 2.42 16.39
CA ASP A 58 6.64 3.06 15.86
C ASP A 58 7.66 3.33 16.98
N LYS A 59 8.91 2.89 16.78
CA LYS A 59 9.96 3.00 17.80
C LYS A 59 10.43 4.44 18.05
N TRP A 60 10.23 5.34 17.09
CA TRP A 60 10.73 6.72 17.16
C TRP A 60 9.59 7.73 17.30
N GLN A 61 8.49 7.54 16.57
CA GLN A 61 7.32 8.41 16.61
C GLN A 61 6.32 8.00 17.72
N GLY A 62 6.37 6.76 18.17
CA GLY A 62 5.47 6.22 19.17
C GLY A 62 4.13 5.78 18.57
N GLU A 63 3.09 6.56 18.82
CA GLU A 63 1.72 6.21 18.44
C GLU A 63 1.45 6.54 16.96
N VAL A 64 1.09 5.52 16.18
CA VAL A 64 0.77 5.62 14.74
C VAL A 64 -0.45 4.75 14.42
N PRO A 65 -1.18 5.02 13.31
CA PRO A 65 -2.26 4.13 12.88
C PRO A 65 -1.71 2.77 12.45
N ALA A 66 -2.41 1.72 12.89
CA ALA A 66 -2.10 0.31 12.71
C ALA A 66 -3.40 -0.46 12.40
N ASP A 67 -4.03 -0.14 11.27
CA ASP A 67 -5.36 -0.67 10.92
C ASP A 67 -5.39 -2.20 10.77
N GLY A 68 -4.23 -2.86 10.60
CA GLY A 68 -4.16 -4.33 10.66
C GLY A 68 -4.76 -4.90 11.96
N LEU A 69 -4.67 -4.16 13.08
CA LEU A 69 -5.21 -4.56 14.37
C LEU A 69 -6.75 -4.54 14.42
N TYR A 70 -7.42 -3.90 13.46
CA TYR A 70 -8.87 -4.08 13.33
C TYR A 70 -9.27 -5.50 12.92
N GLY A 71 -8.37 -6.22 12.25
CA GLY A 71 -8.56 -7.59 11.79
C GLY A 71 -7.94 -8.64 12.70
N ASP A 72 -7.28 -8.25 13.79
CA ASP A 72 -6.69 -9.15 14.79
C ASP A 72 -7.78 -9.60 15.78
N ILE A 73 -8.39 -10.74 15.48
CA ILE A 73 -9.48 -11.31 16.27
C ILE A 73 -8.92 -12.09 17.45
N THR A 74 -7.79 -12.77 17.24
CA THR A 74 -7.15 -13.63 18.23
C THR A 74 -6.33 -12.86 19.27
N GLY A 75 -5.96 -11.61 18.97
CA GLY A 75 -5.15 -10.75 19.82
C GLY A 75 -3.66 -11.09 19.79
N ASP A 76 -3.18 -11.73 18.70
CA ASP A 76 -1.79 -12.19 18.56
C ASP A 76 -0.87 -11.18 17.84
N GLY A 77 -1.41 -9.99 17.51
CA GLY A 77 -0.72 -8.91 16.82
C GLY A 77 -0.68 -9.09 15.30
N LEU A 78 -1.41 -10.04 14.72
CA LEU A 78 -1.59 -10.17 13.27
C LEU A 78 -3.05 -10.17 12.87
N PRO A 79 -3.38 -9.62 11.69
CA PRO A 79 -4.74 -9.71 11.17
C PRO A 79 -5.11 -11.15 10.81
N ASP A 80 -6.14 -11.69 11.45
CA ASP A 80 -6.85 -12.91 11.03
C ASP A 80 -7.71 -12.66 9.78
N VAL A 81 -8.20 -11.43 9.65
CA VAL A 81 -9.03 -10.93 8.55
C VAL A 81 -8.26 -9.87 7.78
N ALA A 82 -8.23 -9.95 6.45
CA ALA A 82 -7.53 -8.96 5.64
C ALA A 82 -8.21 -7.58 5.75
N VAL A 83 -7.46 -6.57 6.19
CA VAL A 83 -7.96 -5.21 6.39
C VAL A 83 -7.47 -4.30 5.28
N GLY A 84 -8.37 -3.46 4.74
CA GLY A 84 -8.03 -2.35 3.87
C GLY A 84 -8.88 -1.12 4.17
N ARG A 85 -8.32 0.07 3.98
CA ARG A 85 -9.02 1.34 4.16
C ARG A 85 -9.32 2.01 2.82
N LEU A 86 -10.55 2.50 2.67
CA LEU A 86 -10.94 3.49 1.67
C LEU A 86 -10.98 4.86 2.39
N ALA A 87 -9.89 5.63 2.29
CA ALA A 87 -9.69 6.87 3.03
C ALA A 87 -10.45 8.03 2.36
N VAL A 88 -11.76 8.07 2.61
CA VAL A 88 -12.70 9.03 2.00
C VAL A 88 -13.36 9.90 3.07
N GLU A 89 -13.51 11.18 2.75
CA GLU A 89 -14.10 12.18 3.64
C GLU A 89 -15.53 12.58 3.23
N THR A 90 -15.92 12.27 1.99
CA THR A 90 -17.23 12.66 1.43
C THR A 90 -17.88 11.52 0.65
N PRO A 91 -19.23 11.51 0.53
CA PRO A 91 -19.93 10.55 -0.31
C PRO A 91 -19.48 10.56 -1.79
N ALA A 92 -19.07 11.72 -2.32
CA ALA A 92 -18.58 11.83 -3.69
C ALA A 92 -17.22 11.13 -3.88
N GLN A 93 -16.30 11.27 -2.93
CA GLN A 93 -15.04 10.52 -2.93
C GLN A 93 -15.30 9.02 -2.76
N ALA A 94 -16.21 8.64 -1.85
CA ALA A 94 -16.60 7.24 -1.66
C ALA A 94 -17.11 6.61 -2.96
N GLN A 95 -18.03 7.29 -3.66
CA GLN A 95 -18.54 6.83 -4.95
C GLN A 95 -17.42 6.71 -5.99
N ALA A 96 -16.55 7.72 -6.11
CA ALA A 96 -15.45 7.70 -7.06
C ALA A 96 -14.45 6.55 -6.82
N VAL A 97 -14.19 6.18 -5.57
CA VAL A 97 -13.34 5.03 -5.22
C VAL A 97 -14.04 3.72 -5.56
N VAL A 98 -15.31 3.56 -5.20
CA VAL A 98 -16.11 2.36 -5.52
C VAL A 98 -16.22 2.15 -7.03
N ASP A 99 -16.50 3.20 -7.80
CA ASP A 99 -16.59 3.13 -9.26
C ASP A 99 -15.25 2.67 -9.88
N LYS A 100 -14.11 3.13 -9.34
CA LYS A 100 -12.78 2.68 -9.77
C LYS A 100 -12.56 1.20 -9.48
N ILE A 101 -12.99 0.71 -8.32
CA ILE A 101 -12.88 -0.70 -7.94
C ILE A 101 -13.70 -1.58 -8.88
N ILE A 102 -14.98 -1.24 -9.08
CA ILE A 102 -15.88 -1.99 -9.98
C ILE A 102 -15.30 -2.01 -11.40
N ALA A 103 -14.90 -0.86 -11.94
CA ALA A 103 -14.34 -0.78 -13.29
C ALA A 103 -13.02 -1.57 -13.44
N TYR A 104 -12.20 -1.63 -12.39
CA TYR A 104 -10.95 -2.40 -12.41
C TYR A 104 -11.22 -3.91 -12.40
N ASP A 105 -12.17 -4.39 -11.58
CA ASP A 105 -12.51 -5.80 -11.47
C ASP A 105 -13.23 -6.35 -12.72
N GLU A 106 -13.98 -5.50 -13.42
CA GLU A 106 -14.60 -5.83 -14.71
C GLU A 106 -13.59 -5.83 -15.88
N GLY A 107 -12.40 -5.26 -15.69
CA GLY A 107 -11.36 -5.13 -16.70
C GLY A 107 -10.63 -6.43 -17.03
N VAL A 108 -10.37 -6.68 -18.32
CA VAL A 108 -9.56 -7.81 -18.78
C VAL A 108 -8.07 -7.43 -18.79
N ARG A 109 -7.17 -8.39 -18.50
CA ARG A 109 -5.72 -8.19 -18.58
C ARG A 109 -5.16 -8.40 -19.99
N ASP A 110 -5.58 -7.61 -20.97
CA ASP A 110 -5.15 -7.74 -22.38
C ASP A 110 -4.36 -6.54 -22.92
N GLU A 111 -4.17 -5.48 -22.14
CA GLU A 111 -3.49 -4.26 -22.57
C GLU A 111 -1.99 -4.26 -22.20
N SER A 112 -1.18 -3.59 -23.04
CA SER A 112 0.28 -3.53 -22.87
C SER A 112 0.70 -2.89 -21.55
N TRP A 113 -0.03 -1.88 -21.06
CA TRP A 113 0.28 -1.19 -19.81
C TRP A 113 0.24 -2.11 -18.59
N GLN A 114 -0.56 -3.18 -18.65
CA GLN A 114 -0.75 -4.12 -17.54
C GLN A 114 0.47 -5.04 -17.33
N ARG A 115 1.47 -4.98 -18.22
CA ARG A 115 2.76 -5.66 -18.08
C ARG A 115 3.87 -4.72 -17.61
N ARG A 116 3.68 -3.41 -17.72
CA ARG A 116 4.67 -2.41 -17.32
C ARG A 116 4.66 -2.27 -15.81
N VAL A 117 5.83 -2.31 -15.19
CA VAL A 117 6.00 -2.08 -13.75
C VAL A 117 7.06 -1.01 -13.52
N LEU A 118 6.72 0.01 -12.75
CA LEU A 118 7.59 1.15 -12.52
C LEU A 118 8.33 0.97 -11.20
N PHE A 119 9.66 0.94 -11.26
CA PHE A 119 10.54 0.98 -10.10
C PHE A 119 11.11 2.39 -9.97
N ILE A 120 10.77 3.04 -8.86
CA ILE A 120 11.23 4.37 -8.49
C ILE A 120 12.18 4.20 -7.31
N ALA A 121 13.34 4.85 -7.36
CA ALA A 121 14.31 4.80 -6.29
C ALA A 121 14.91 6.17 -6.00
N ASP A 122 15.06 6.45 -4.72
CA ASP A 122 15.87 7.56 -4.22
C ASP A 122 17.36 7.35 -4.52
N ASN A 123 18.18 8.38 -4.36
CA ASN A 123 19.63 8.24 -4.52
C ASN A 123 20.25 7.48 -3.32
N PRO A 124 21.38 6.78 -3.52
CA PRO A 124 22.09 6.12 -2.41
C PRO A 124 22.60 7.12 -1.36
N ASP A 125 22.59 6.71 -0.11
CA ASP A 125 23.10 7.49 1.03
C ASP A 125 23.67 6.59 2.14
N GLU A 126 23.78 7.13 3.36
CA GLU A 126 24.32 6.42 4.53
C GLU A 126 23.40 5.30 5.07
N VAL A 127 22.09 5.33 4.79
CA VAL A 127 21.14 4.34 5.28
C VAL A 127 20.83 3.25 4.24
N GLY A 128 21.13 3.49 2.97
CA GLY A 128 20.97 2.45 1.95
C GLY A 128 21.30 2.85 0.52
N ASN A 129 21.35 1.83 -0.35
CA ASN A 129 21.42 2.00 -1.80
C ASN A 129 20.07 1.56 -2.39
N PHE A 130 19.11 2.48 -2.43
CA PHE A 130 17.74 2.20 -2.89
C PHE A 130 17.66 1.71 -4.34
N PRO A 131 18.46 2.22 -5.30
CA PRO A 131 18.51 1.68 -6.66
C PRO A 131 18.94 0.21 -6.66
N TYR A 132 19.96 -0.15 -5.87
CA TYR A 132 20.40 -1.53 -5.71
C TYR A 132 19.31 -2.42 -5.13
N PHE A 133 18.59 -1.96 -4.09
CA PHE A 133 17.46 -2.70 -3.50
C PHE A 133 16.34 -2.96 -4.51
N SER A 134 16.00 -1.97 -5.33
CA SER A 134 15.00 -2.11 -6.39
C SER A 134 15.47 -3.06 -7.50
N ASP A 135 16.71 -2.95 -7.94
CA ASP A 135 17.27 -3.88 -8.93
C ASP A 135 17.39 -5.32 -8.39
N GLN A 136 17.57 -5.50 -7.08
CA GLN A 136 17.52 -6.81 -6.46
C GLN A 136 16.14 -7.45 -6.62
N ILE A 137 15.06 -6.71 -6.37
CA ILE A 137 13.68 -7.20 -6.59
C ILE A 137 13.43 -7.54 -8.05
N ILE A 138 13.92 -6.70 -8.98
CA ILE A 138 13.78 -6.97 -10.42
C ILE A 138 14.46 -8.28 -10.80
N ARG A 139 15.66 -8.55 -10.27
CA ARG A 139 16.41 -9.78 -10.59
C ARG A 139 15.83 -11.03 -9.91
N GLU A 140 15.39 -10.91 -8.67
CA GLU A 140 15.10 -12.08 -7.82
C GLU A 140 13.62 -12.43 -7.74
N ASN A 141 12.71 -11.46 -7.89
CA ASN A 141 11.29 -11.67 -7.61
C ASN A 141 10.36 -11.34 -8.79
N LEU A 142 10.83 -10.59 -9.80
CA LEU A 142 9.96 -10.15 -10.88
C LEU A 142 9.77 -11.26 -11.94
N PRO A 143 8.51 -11.66 -12.26
CA PRO A 143 8.22 -12.54 -13.39
C PRO A 143 8.74 -12.00 -14.72
N ALA A 144 9.20 -12.90 -15.59
CA ALA A 144 9.81 -12.55 -16.88
C ALA A 144 8.84 -11.85 -17.88
N ASP A 145 7.52 -11.97 -17.68
CA ASP A 145 6.52 -11.32 -18.53
C ASP A 145 6.18 -9.89 -18.09
N LEU A 146 6.66 -9.45 -16.93
CA LEU A 146 6.59 -8.06 -16.49
C LEU A 146 7.80 -7.27 -16.99
N LEU A 147 7.55 -6.05 -17.43
CA LEU A 147 8.51 -5.16 -18.09
C LEU A 147 8.88 -4.03 -17.12
N PRO A 148 10.05 -4.09 -16.46
CA PRO A 148 10.45 -3.08 -15.50
C PRO A 148 10.94 -1.80 -16.18
N GLU A 149 10.39 -0.67 -15.75
CA GLU A 149 10.85 0.69 -16.04
C GLU A 149 11.49 1.29 -14.80
N ARG A 150 12.51 2.13 -14.97
CA ARG A 150 13.32 2.66 -13.86
C ARG A 150 13.33 4.18 -13.85
N VAL A 151 12.94 4.77 -12.73
CA VAL A 151 13.16 6.18 -12.41
C VAL A 151 13.99 6.27 -11.14
N TYR A 152 15.30 6.27 -11.30
CA TYR A 152 16.27 6.30 -10.21
C TYR A 152 16.91 7.68 -10.16
N LEU A 153 16.70 8.39 -9.05
CA LEU A 153 17.23 9.74 -8.85
C LEU A 153 18.77 9.73 -8.88
N GLY A 154 19.35 10.64 -9.66
CA GLY A 154 20.79 10.73 -9.91
C GLY A 154 21.36 9.63 -10.82
N GLN A 155 20.53 8.76 -11.39
CA GLN A 155 20.98 7.69 -12.30
C GLN A 155 20.22 7.71 -13.64
N THR A 156 18.97 7.24 -13.68
CA THR A 156 18.14 7.28 -14.90
C THR A 156 17.38 8.58 -15.04
N ALA A 157 17.19 9.30 -13.93
CA ALA A 157 16.74 10.68 -13.89
C ALA A 157 17.82 11.55 -13.24
N PRO A 158 18.41 12.54 -13.93
CA PRO A 158 19.56 13.29 -13.43
C PRO A 158 19.22 14.20 -12.24
N ASP A 159 17.98 14.64 -12.12
CA ASP A 159 17.49 15.53 -11.08
C ASP A 159 16.02 15.26 -10.75
N ALA A 160 15.51 15.92 -9.71
CA ALA A 160 14.14 15.73 -9.26
C ALA A 160 13.08 16.23 -10.24
N VAL A 161 13.39 17.23 -11.07
CA VAL A 161 12.46 17.72 -12.10
C VAL A 161 12.25 16.64 -13.16
N SER A 162 13.34 16.03 -13.62
CA SER A 162 13.36 14.94 -14.59
C SER A 162 12.69 13.69 -14.02
N ALA A 163 12.96 13.36 -12.75
CA ALA A 163 12.34 12.23 -12.07
C ALA A 163 10.83 12.43 -11.95
N ARG A 164 10.38 13.62 -11.51
CA ARG A 164 8.96 13.95 -11.38
C ARG A 164 8.22 13.87 -12.71
N ALA A 165 8.83 14.40 -13.78
CA ALA A 165 8.27 14.30 -15.13
C ALA A 165 8.14 12.83 -15.56
N ALA A 166 9.19 12.02 -15.39
CA ALA A 166 9.18 10.61 -15.76
C ALA A 166 8.16 9.79 -14.95
N ILE A 167 8.00 10.07 -13.65
CA ILE A 167 6.98 9.43 -12.80
C ILE A 167 5.58 9.79 -13.31
N SER A 168 5.31 11.08 -13.55
CA SER A 168 4.03 11.55 -14.09
C SER A 168 3.71 10.90 -15.44
N ASP A 169 4.67 10.87 -16.36
CA ASP A 169 4.50 10.29 -17.69
C ASP A 169 4.23 8.78 -17.63
N ALA A 170 4.95 8.06 -16.76
CA ALA A 170 4.74 6.62 -16.55
C ALA A 170 3.34 6.33 -15.99
N LEU A 171 2.89 7.10 -14.99
CA LEU A 171 1.55 6.97 -14.42
C LEU A 171 0.45 7.27 -15.46
N GLN A 172 0.60 8.36 -16.23
CA GLN A 172 -0.39 8.74 -17.26
C GLN A 172 -0.47 7.74 -18.42
N SER A 173 0.68 7.25 -18.88
CA SER A 173 0.78 6.22 -19.93
C SER A 173 0.35 4.84 -19.45
N GLY A 174 0.22 4.65 -18.14
CA GLY A 174 -0.26 3.44 -17.50
C GLY A 174 0.86 2.45 -17.17
N VAL A 175 0.87 2.05 -15.92
CA VAL A 175 1.68 0.96 -15.38
C VAL A 175 0.82 0.15 -14.42
N TRP A 176 1.08 -1.14 -14.31
CA TRP A 176 0.30 -2.02 -13.45
C TRP A 176 0.68 -1.90 -11.98
N MET A 177 1.98 -1.82 -11.72
CA MET A 177 2.52 -1.74 -10.36
C MET A 177 3.57 -0.65 -10.33
N VAL A 178 3.53 0.15 -9.27
CA VAL A 178 4.58 1.10 -8.91
C VAL A 178 5.23 0.59 -7.64
N GLN A 179 6.56 0.52 -7.62
CA GLN A 179 7.31 0.32 -6.40
C GLN A 179 8.25 1.47 -6.16
N PHE A 180 8.11 2.13 -5.01
CA PHE A 180 9.04 3.16 -4.57
C PHE A 180 9.88 2.64 -3.40
N ALA A 181 11.18 2.89 -3.42
CA ALA A 181 12.09 2.67 -2.30
C ALA A 181 12.95 3.92 -2.07
N GLY A 182 12.94 4.45 -0.85
CA GLY A 182 13.60 5.74 -0.60
C GLY A 182 13.17 6.41 0.69
N HIS A 183 13.58 7.67 0.86
CA HIS A 183 13.03 8.52 1.90
C HIS A 183 11.60 8.96 1.58
N GLY A 184 10.82 9.23 2.62
CA GLY A 184 9.44 9.64 2.48
C GLY A 184 8.97 10.54 3.61
N ALA A 185 7.96 11.33 3.29
CA ALA A 185 7.06 11.98 4.22
C ALA A 185 5.63 11.74 3.71
N PHE A 186 4.62 12.07 4.51
CA PHE A 186 3.22 11.88 4.12
C PHE A 186 2.86 12.68 2.85
N GLU A 187 3.55 13.79 2.58
CA GLU A 187 3.29 14.69 1.46
C GLU A 187 4.28 14.58 0.29
N ARG A 188 5.37 13.81 0.40
CA ARG A 188 6.39 13.67 -0.66
C ARG A 188 7.23 12.39 -0.61
N TRP A 189 7.76 12.01 -1.78
CA TRP A 189 8.85 11.05 -1.92
C TRP A 189 10.19 11.79 -2.06
N THR A 190 11.24 11.30 -1.39
CA THR A 190 12.61 11.85 -1.34
C THR A 190 12.71 13.24 -0.68
N HIS A 191 13.92 13.67 -0.33
CA HIS A 191 14.15 15.04 0.14
C HIS A 191 13.97 16.05 -1.00
N GLU A 192 14.33 15.66 -2.22
CA GLU A 192 14.33 16.44 -3.44
C GLU A 192 12.93 16.55 -4.08
N GLU A 193 11.93 15.91 -3.47
CA GLU A 193 10.53 15.97 -3.83
C GLU A 193 10.21 15.44 -5.25
N ILE A 194 10.76 14.27 -5.62
CA ILE A 194 10.50 13.67 -6.94
C ILE A 194 9.03 13.31 -7.19
N TRP A 195 8.21 13.22 -6.14
CA TRP A 195 6.76 13.05 -6.22
C TRP A 195 6.10 13.71 -5.02
N ARG A 196 5.07 14.53 -5.23
CA ARG A 196 4.42 15.32 -4.16
C ARG A 196 2.92 15.18 -4.18
N SER A 197 2.29 15.43 -3.03
CA SER A 197 0.83 15.56 -2.91
C SER A 197 0.24 16.56 -3.92
N THR A 198 0.98 17.62 -4.26
CA THR A 198 0.58 18.66 -5.23
C THR A 198 0.68 18.23 -6.69
N ASP A 199 1.37 17.12 -7.00
CA ASP A 199 1.45 16.58 -8.36
C ASP A 199 0.24 15.67 -8.68
N ILE A 200 -0.38 15.06 -7.64
CA ILE A 200 -1.49 14.10 -7.76
C ILE A 200 -2.72 14.68 -8.48
N PRO A 201 -3.19 15.91 -8.21
CA PRO A 201 -4.34 16.49 -8.92
C PRO A 201 -4.16 16.61 -10.44
N GLY A 202 -2.93 16.49 -10.96
CA GLY A 202 -2.63 16.48 -12.38
C GLY A 202 -2.89 15.15 -13.08
N LEU A 203 -3.03 14.03 -12.35
CA LEU A 203 -3.15 12.70 -12.94
C LEU A 203 -4.48 12.50 -13.67
N ARG A 204 -4.40 11.91 -14.87
CA ARG A 204 -5.57 11.59 -15.73
C ARG A 204 -5.54 10.13 -16.23
N ASN A 205 -4.99 9.24 -15.43
CA ASN A 205 -4.79 7.82 -15.76
C ASN A 205 -6.01 6.93 -15.44
N ALA A 206 -7.24 7.45 -15.60
CA ALA A 206 -8.45 6.64 -15.50
C ALA A 206 -8.36 5.40 -16.41
N GLY A 207 -8.80 4.24 -15.90
CA GLY A 207 -8.71 2.95 -16.59
C GLY A 207 -7.32 2.31 -16.61
N ARG A 208 -6.26 3.02 -16.18
CA ARG A 208 -4.87 2.53 -16.09
C ARG A 208 -4.29 2.78 -14.71
N LEU A 209 -5.00 2.25 -13.72
CA LEU A 209 -4.71 2.48 -12.31
C LEU A 209 -3.67 1.47 -11.79
N PRO A 210 -2.52 1.92 -11.26
CA PRO A 210 -1.55 1.03 -10.65
C PRO A 210 -1.93 0.62 -9.24
N VAL A 211 -1.39 -0.51 -8.80
CA VAL A 211 -1.14 -0.76 -7.38
C VAL A 211 0.18 -0.10 -7.01
N VAL A 212 0.17 0.77 -6.00
CA VAL A 212 1.36 1.49 -5.53
C VAL A 212 1.89 0.83 -4.28
N ILE A 213 3.15 0.44 -4.24
CA ILE A 213 3.76 -0.19 -3.07
C ILE A 213 4.97 0.63 -2.69
N THR A 214 4.95 1.23 -1.50
CA THR A 214 6.03 2.11 -1.05
C THR A 214 6.81 1.47 0.09
N PHE A 215 8.13 1.62 0.01
CA PHE A 215 9.11 1.24 1.03
C PHE A 215 9.89 2.49 1.41
N ASN A 216 9.22 3.33 2.18
CA ASN A 216 9.70 4.62 2.67
C ASN A 216 9.11 4.92 4.07
N CYS A 217 9.15 6.17 4.50
CA CYS A 217 8.51 6.61 5.74
C CYS A 217 7.20 7.36 5.43
N LEU A 218 6.18 7.15 6.26
CA LEU A 218 4.96 7.98 6.39
C LEU A 218 4.07 8.19 5.15
N ASP A 219 4.34 7.55 4.01
CA ASP A 219 3.54 7.68 2.78
C ASP A 219 2.05 7.34 2.94
N GLY A 220 1.73 6.52 3.94
CA GLY A 220 0.39 6.18 4.36
C GLY A 220 -0.04 6.84 5.67
N TYR A 221 0.67 7.80 6.24
CA TYR A 221 0.31 8.37 7.55
C TYR A 221 -0.93 9.27 7.49
N PHE A 222 -2.11 8.64 7.33
CA PHE A 222 -3.41 9.28 7.15
C PHE A 222 -3.91 9.98 8.42
N ALA A 223 -3.36 9.62 9.58
CA ALA A 223 -3.83 10.16 10.84
C ALA A 223 -3.37 11.60 11.11
N TYR A 224 -2.56 12.21 10.24
CA TYR A 224 -2.09 13.59 10.41
C TYR A 224 -3.23 14.59 10.14
N PRO A 225 -3.64 15.42 11.12
CA PRO A 225 -4.74 16.36 10.92
C PRO A 225 -4.41 17.42 9.87
N GLY A 226 -5.32 17.62 8.93
CA GLY A 226 -5.28 18.71 7.95
C GLY A 226 -4.29 18.54 6.82
N THR A 227 -3.55 17.43 6.75
CA THR A 227 -2.69 17.13 5.61
C THR A 227 -2.79 15.66 5.24
N PRO A 228 -3.47 15.32 4.13
CA PRO A 228 -3.63 13.94 3.70
C PRO A 228 -2.33 13.38 3.15
N ALA A 229 -2.13 12.08 3.35
CA ALA A 229 -0.99 11.34 2.87
C ALA A 229 -1.10 11.03 1.36
N ILE A 230 0.04 10.78 0.69
CA ILE A 230 0.10 10.44 -0.73
C ILE A 230 -0.78 9.23 -1.05
N ALA A 231 -0.75 8.18 -0.22
CA ALA A 231 -1.53 6.98 -0.43
C ALA A 231 -3.04 7.28 -0.49
N GLU A 232 -3.54 8.17 0.37
CA GLU A 232 -4.95 8.57 0.41
C GLU A 232 -5.33 9.41 -0.80
N LEU A 233 -4.51 10.41 -1.13
CA LEU A 233 -4.75 11.30 -2.25
C LEU A 233 -4.77 10.54 -3.58
N MET A 234 -3.82 9.62 -3.79
CA MET A 234 -3.80 8.74 -4.95
C MET A 234 -5.03 7.84 -4.99
N GLN A 235 -5.41 7.25 -3.86
CA GLN A 235 -6.56 6.35 -3.79
C GLN A 235 -7.87 7.09 -4.08
N ARG A 236 -8.09 8.29 -3.53
CA ARG A 236 -9.38 8.99 -3.61
C ARG A 236 -9.49 9.98 -4.76
N LEU A 237 -8.45 10.12 -5.59
CA LEU A 237 -8.48 11.00 -6.77
C LEU A 237 -9.53 10.54 -7.79
N PRO A 238 -10.55 11.36 -8.11
CA PRO A 238 -11.49 11.06 -9.18
C PRO A 238 -10.80 11.08 -10.56
N GLY A 239 -11.07 10.09 -11.40
CA GLY A 239 -10.54 10.05 -12.78
C GLY A 239 -9.03 9.75 -12.89
N GLY A 240 -8.39 9.25 -11.84
CA GLY A 240 -6.97 8.87 -11.88
C GLY A 240 -6.48 8.30 -10.55
N GLY A 241 -5.16 8.38 -10.34
CA GLY A 241 -4.50 7.98 -9.12
C GLY A 241 -4.13 6.50 -9.12
N SER A 242 -4.37 5.81 -8.01
CA SER A 242 -4.10 4.38 -7.83
C SER A 242 -5.40 3.59 -7.59
N ILE A 243 -5.36 2.28 -7.86
CA ILE A 243 -6.46 1.37 -7.48
C ILE A 243 -6.33 0.92 -6.02
N ALA A 244 -5.08 0.74 -5.57
CA ALA A 244 -4.75 0.46 -4.19
C ALA A 244 -3.31 0.90 -3.90
N ALA A 245 -2.99 1.06 -2.61
CA ALA A 245 -1.63 1.26 -2.15
C ALA A 245 -1.31 0.37 -0.93
N ILE A 246 -0.10 -0.19 -0.89
CA ILE A 246 0.49 -0.76 0.33
C ILE A 246 1.58 0.22 0.77
N SER A 247 1.31 0.94 1.85
CA SER A 247 2.15 2.06 2.28
C SER A 247 2.32 2.08 3.81
N PRO A 248 3.48 2.51 4.31
CA PRO A 248 3.74 2.62 5.73
C PRO A 248 3.14 3.90 6.33
N ALA A 249 2.47 3.78 7.47
CA ALA A 249 2.08 4.91 8.32
C ALA A 249 3.15 5.30 9.35
N GLY A 250 4.19 4.49 9.51
CA GLY A 250 5.30 4.77 10.43
C GLY A 250 6.57 5.14 9.68
N LEU A 251 7.60 5.42 10.48
CA LEU A 251 8.99 5.41 10.08
C LEU A 251 9.44 3.96 9.83
N GLY A 252 10.58 3.80 9.17
CA GLY A 252 11.07 2.47 8.80
C GLY A 252 12.57 2.42 8.60
N ILE A 253 13.10 1.20 8.63
CA ILE A 253 14.51 0.91 8.34
C ILE A 253 14.60 0.30 6.93
N PRO A 254 15.49 0.81 6.05
CA PRO A 254 15.57 0.33 4.67
C PRO A 254 15.80 -1.19 4.54
N SER A 255 16.65 -1.77 5.40
CA SER A 255 16.93 -3.21 5.37
C SER A 255 15.73 -4.07 5.78
N GLU A 256 14.98 -3.65 6.80
CA GLU A 256 13.77 -4.36 7.25
C GLU A 256 12.66 -4.25 6.21
N GLN A 257 12.48 -3.07 5.62
CA GLN A 257 11.53 -2.85 4.53
C GLN A 257 11.89 -3.65 3.28
N GLN A 258 13.18 -3.75 2.94
CA GLN A 258 13.63 -4.59 1.83
C GLN A 258 13.34 -6.08 2.09
N ALA A 259 13.52 -6.56 3.32
CA ALA A 259 13.17 -7.93 3.69
C ALA A 259 11.65 -8.18 3.58
N PHE A 260 10.84 -7.23 4.06
CA PHE A 260 9.37 -7.28 3.92
C PHE A 260 8.96 -7.28 2.44
N ARG A 261 9.57 -6.39 1.65
CA ARG A 261 9.38 -6.28 0.19
C ARG A 261 9.63 -7.59 -0.51
N GLN A 262 10.74 -8.28 -0.21
CA GLN A 262 11.05 -9.58 -0.82
C GLN A 262 9.99 -10.64 -0.50
N ILE A 263 9.54 -10.71 0.76
CA ILE A 263 8.47 -11.65 1.15
C ILE A 263 7.17 -11.30 0.43
N LEU A 264 6.79 -10.02 0.37
CA LEU A 264 5.59 -9.59 -0.34
C LEU A 264 5.64 -9.96 -1.82
N MET A 265 6.78 -9.72 -2.47
CA MET A 265 6.94 -10.07 -3.88
C MET A 265 6.94 -11.58 -4.11
N ASP A 266 7.46 -12.39 -3.18
CA ASP A 266 7.34 -13.85 -3.26
C ASP A 266 5.90 -14.34 -3.07
N VAL A 267 5.17 -13.78 -2.10
CA VAL A 267 3.75 -14.11 -1.85
C VAL A 267 2.89 -13.74 -3.06
N LEU A 268 3.11 -12.55 -3.62
CA LEU A 268 2.47 -12.15 -4.84
C LEU A 268 2.90 -13.12 -5.95
N PHE A 269 4.15 -13.07 -6.39
CA PHE A 269 4.62 -13.63 -7.67
C PHE A 269 4.94 -15.12 -7.70
N ARG A 270 5.54 -15.66 -6.64
CA ARG A 270 5.95 -17.07 -6.60
C ARG A 270 4.81 -17.97 -6.14
N ASP A 271 4.07 -17.54 -5.12
CA ASP A 271 2.95 -18.32 -4.59
C ASP A 271 1.64 -18.09 -5.36
N GLY A 272 1.57 -17.01 -6.14
CA GLY A 272 0.38 -16.71 -6.92
C GLY A 272 -0.78 -16.14 -6.11
N VAL A 273 -0.52 -15.54 -4.94
CA VAL A 273 -1.58 -14.92 -4.14
C VAL A 273 -1.96 -13.59 -4.79
N ARG A 274 -3.15 -13.54 -5.39
CA ARG A 274 -3.64 -12.39 -6.16
C ARG A 274 -4.58 -11.47 -5.40
N GLU A 275 -5.09 -11.94 -4.26
CA GLU A 275 -5.89 -11.16 -3.33
C GLU A 275 -4.97 -10.22 -2.56
N LEU A 276 -5.06 -8.91 -2.80
CA LEU A 276 -4.07 -7.96 -2.30
C LEU A 276 -4.03 -7.91 -0.76
N GLY A 277 -5.19 -7.87 -0.11
CA GLY A 277 -5.27 -7.89 1.35
C GLY A 277 -4.75 -9.20 1.94
N ARG A 278 -5.12 -10.34 1.34
CA ARG A 278 -4.61 -11.66 1.77
C ARG A 278 -3.11 -11.79 1.58
N ALA A 279 -2.57 -11.28 0.48
CA ALA A 279 -1.13 -11.27 0.23
C ALA A 279 -0.40 -10.48 1.31
N LEU A 280 -0.93 -9.33 1.74
CA LEU A 280 -0.36 -8.55 2.84
C LEU A 280 -0.44 -9.31 4.17
N THR A 281 -1.57 -9.94 4.50
CA THR A 281 -1.71 -10.77 5.72
C THR A 281 -0.70 -11.93 5.75
N ILE A 282 -0.56 -12.69 4.66
CA ILE A 282 0.42 -13.78 4.56
C ILE A 282 1.84 -13.26 4.70
N THR A 283 2.12 -12.10 4.09
CA THR A 283 3.44 -11.45 4.18
C THR A 283 3.78 -11.10 5.62
N LYS A 284 2.84 -10.49 6.36
CA LYS A 284 3.03 -10.15 7.78
C LYS A 284 3.30 -11.40 8.63
N GLY A 285 2.53 -12.49 8.42
CA GLY A 285 2.77 -13.77 9.07
C GLY A 285 4.17 -14.33 8.81
N ARG A 286 4.58 -14.44 7.54
CA ARG A 286 5.92 -14.94 7.18
C ARG A 286 7.06 -14.04 7.65
N PHE A 287 6.84 -12.74 7.65
CA PHE A 287 7.82 -11.79 8.18
C PHE A 287 8.00 -12.00 9.68
N ARG A 288 6.90 -12.13 10.44
CA ARG A 288 6.93 -12.44 11.88
C ARG A 288 7.64 -13.76 12.14
N ASP A 289 7.33 -14.82 11.39
CA ASP A 289 7.94 -16.14 11.58
C ASP A 289 9.46 -16.13 11.33
N ARG A 290 9.92 -15.28 10.39
CA ARG A 290 11.33 -15.20 10.01
C ARG A 290 12.15 -14.20 10.85
N TYR A 291 11.56 -13.08 11.23
CA TYR A 291 12.27 -11.94 11.84
C TYR A 291 11.76 -11.58 13.24
N GLY A 292 10.70 -12.22 13.73
CA GLY A 292 10.06 -11.93 15.00
C GLY A 292 9.14 -10.71 14.94
N ALA A 293 8.75 -10.22 16.13
CA ALA A 293 7.94 -9.01 16.25
C ALA A 293 8.68 -7.80 15.69
N ASN A 294 8.00 -6.99 14.88
CA ASN A 294 8.58 -5.83 14.22
C ASN A 294 7.50 -4.79 13.93
N HIS A 295 7.84 -3.51 14.05
CA HIS A 295 6.94 -2.38 13.76
C HIS A 295 6.28 -2.42 12.38
N LEU A 296 6.95 -2.97 11.36
CA LEU A 296 6.40 -3.08 10.01
C LEU A 296 5.13 -3.95 9.92
N LEU A 297 4.93 -4.86 10.88
CA LEU A 297 3.72 -5.69 10.97
C LEU A 297 2.48 -4.83 11.21
N ASP A 298 2.63 -3.73 11.94
CA ASP A 298 1.56 -2.80 12.27
C ASP A 298 1.50 -1.63 11.29
N THR A 299 2.66 -1.07 10.93
CA THR A 299 2.73 0.20 10.20
C THR A 299 2.52 0.07 8.70
N ILE A 300 2.78 -1.09 8.08
CA ILE A 300 2.49 -1.31 6.66
C ILE A 300 1.01 -1.64 6.51
N MET A 301 0.26 -0.75 5.84
CA MET A 301 -1.20 -0.83 5.71
C MET A 301 -1.64 -0.86 4.26
N LEU A 302 -2.87 -1.28 4.03
CA LEU A 302 -3.51 -1.31 2.73
C LEU A 302 -4.53 -0.16 2.60
N TYR A 303 -4.31 0.71 1.63
CA TYR A 303 -5.26 1.71 1.15
C TYR A 303 -5.92 1.14 -0.10
N GLY A 304 -7.01 0.42 0.06
CA GLY A 304 -7.71 -0.21 -1.05
C GLY A 304 -8.76 -1.17 -0.55
N ASP A 305 -9.44 -1.80 -1.51
CA ASP A 305 -10.27 -2.95 -1.21
C ASP A 305 -9.35 -4.14 -0.85
N PRO A 306 -9.43 -4.71 0.37
CA PRO A 306 -8.67 -5.91 0.73
C PRO A 306 -9.02 -7.14 -0.10
N ALA A 307 -10.20 -7.17 -0.73
CA ALA A 307 -10.63 -8.22 -1.65
C ALA A 307 -10.16 -8.00 -3.10
N LEU A 308 -9.49 -6.88 -3.40
CA LEU A 308 -9.02 -6.55 -4.75
C LEU A 308 -8.22 -7.70 -5.35
N GLN A 309 -8.65 -8.14 -6.53
CA GLN A 309 -8.00 -9.20 -7.28
C GLN A 309 -7.03 -8.61 -8.29
N LEU A 310 -5.73 -8.82 -8.07
CA LEU A 310 -4.72 -8.45 -9.06
C LEU A 310 -4.97 -9.20 -10.39
N PRO A 311 -4.95 -8.57 -11.57
CA PRO A 311 -5.45 -9.17 -12.81
C PRO A 311 -4.80 -10.53 -13.21
N ARG A 312 -5.59 -11.44 -13.84
CA ARG A 312 -5.11 -12.77 -14.32
C ARG A 312 -4.11 -12.57 -15.47
N GLY A 313 -3.02 -13.34 -15.56
CA GLY A 313 -1.98 -13.15 -16.59
C GLY A 313 -0.96 -14.30 -16.65
N LEU A 314 -0.06 -14.29 -17.64
CA LEU A 314 0.92 -15.37 -17.90
C LEU A 314 1.90 -15.60 -16.72
N ALA A 315 2.23 -14.57 -15.95
CA ALA A 315 2.99 -14.66 -14.69
C ALA A 315 2.48 -15.74 -13.74
N TRP A 316 1.15 -15.96 -13.72
CA TRP A 316 0.46 -16.89 -12.83
C TRP A 316 0.31 -18.30 -13.40
N ARG A 317 0.91 -18.59 -14.57
CA ARG A 317 0.90 -19.92 -15.19
C ARG A 317 2.09 -20.80 -14.79
N TYR A 318 2.86 -20.45 -13.77
CA TYR A 318 3.77 -21.41 -13.14
C TYR A 318 2.95 -22.50 -12.44
N LEU A 319 2.53 -23.50 -13.21
CA LEU A 319 2.14 -24.80 -12.71
C LEU A 319 3.28 -25.33 -11.82
N PRO A 320 2.95 -25.97 -10.68
CA PRO A 320 3.98 -26.62 -9.88
C PRO A 320 4.73 -27.58 -10.80
N LEU A 321 6.05 -27.45 -10.84
CA LEU A 321 6.92 -28.45 -11.45
C LEU A 321 6.55 -29.78 -10.81
N THR A 322 5.82 -30.62 -11.54
CA THR A 322 5.62 -32.02 -11.18
C THR A 322 7.01 -32.58 -10.96
N THR A 323 7.30 -32.97 -9.72
CA THR A 323 8.47 -33.76 -9.36
C THR A 323 8.49 -34.98 -10.29
N LYS A 324 9.37 -34.95 -11.29
CA LYS A 324 9.71 -36.16 -12.02
C LYS A 324 10.53 -37.01 -11.06
N ALA A 325 9.93 -38.14 -10.72
CA ALA A 325 10.55 -39.27 -10.05
C ALA A 325 11.99 -39.51 -10.54
N ARG A 326 12.87 -39.77 -9.57
CA ARG A 326 13.87 -40.83 -9.66
C ARG A 326 13.87 -41.57 -8.33
#